data_AF-A0A2S6TJM0-F1
#
_entry.id   AF-A0A2S6TJM0-F1
#
_cell.length_a   1.000
_cell.length_b   1.000
_cell.length_c   1.000
_cell.angle_alpha   90.00
_cell.angle_beta   90.00
_cell.angle_gamma   90.00
#
_symmetry.space_group_name_H-M   'P 1'
#
loop_
_entity.id
_entity.type
_entity.pdbx_description
1 polymer ?
#
loop_
_entity_poly.entity_id
_entity_poly.type
_entity_poly.pdbx_seq_one_letter_code
_entity_poly.pdbx_strand_id
1 'polypeptide(L)'
;TFDPNEVCLARGLTITTSDKEYEEAIERREVRVTKMIERFGSLPGIENERPNSYSDKGPEMDESALIGDPDTIVLRIKTLEKMGFEYLNILLPDDSKSLNLFAKEVMPEFTAKAQKNIPSKQQAMMAE
;
A
#
# COMPACT_ATOMS: atom_id res chain seq x y z
N THR A 1 20.82 7.92 -7.05
CA THR A 1 20.78 7.88 -5.58
C THR A 1 19.35 7.64 -5.16
N PHE A 2 19.09 6.79 -4.18
CA PHE A 2 17.73 6.53 -3.67
C PHE A 2 17.28 7.67 -2.75
N ASP A 3 16.09 8.25 -2.99
CA ASP A 3 15.44 9.21 -2.08
C ASP A 3 14.33 8.50 -1.28
N PRO A 4 14.44 8.41 0.05
CA PRO A 4 13.40 7.82 0.89
C PRO A 4 12.04 8.51 0.79
N ASN A 5 11.98 9.80 0.39
CA ASN A 5 10.74 10.55 0.28
C ASN A 5 9.91 10.16 -0.95
N GLU A 6 10.50 9.43 -1.90
CA GLU A 6 9.82 8.91 -3.09
C GLU A 6 9.07 7.59 -2.79
N VAL A 7 9.15 7.06 -1.57
CA VAL A 7 8.51 5.80 -1.18
C VAL A 7 7.23 6.05 -0.39
N CYS A 8 6.09 5.63 -0.94
CA CYS A 8 4.83 5.57 -0.22
C CYS A 8 4.55 4.16 0.32
N LEU A 9 3.78 4.09 1.42
CA LEU A 9 3.41 2.85 2.09
C LEU A 9 1.89 2.65 2.04
N ALA A 10 1.44 1.60 1.34
CA ALA A 10 0.07 1.10 1.44
C ALA A 10 -0.01 0.01 2.52
N ARG A 11 -0.86 0.20 3.52
CA ARG A 11 -1.04 -0.73 4.66
C ARG A 11 -2.20 -1.68 4.42
N GLY A 12 -2.14 -2.40 3.32
CA GLY A 12 -3.13 -3.38 2.89
C GLY A 12 -3.45 -3.26 1.41
N LEU A 13 -3.79 -4.39 0.80
CA LEU A 13 -4.25 -4.47 -0.58
C LEU A 13 -5.37 -5.51 -0.67
N THR A 14 -6.53 -5.07 -1.15
CA THR A 14 -7.70 -5.92 -1.42
C THR A 14 -8.35 -5.48 -2.73
N ILE A 15 -8.32 -6.32 -3.75
CA ILE A 15 -8.98 -6.04 -5.03
C ILE A 15 -10.38 -6.64 -5.01
N THR A 16 -11.39 -5.81 -5.24
CA THR A 16 -12.80 -6.19 -5.17
C THR A 16 -13.46 -6.03 -6.53
N THR A 17 -14.34 -6.96 -6.90
CA THR A 17 -14.99 -6.99 -8.22
C THR A 17 -16.49 -6.73 -8.16
N SER A 18 -17.01 -6.41 -6.97
CA SER A 18 -18.40 -6.02 -6.74
C SER A 18 -18.51 -5.17 -5.48
N ASP A 19 -19.59 -4.40 -5.37
CA ASP A 19 -19.89 -3.56 -4.20
C ASP A 19 -19.97 -4.39 -2.91
N LYS A 20 -20.54 -5.59 -2.99
CA LYS A 20 -20.59 -6.51 -1.85
C LYS A 20 -19.20 -6.92 -1.38
N GLU A 21 -18.31 -7.28 -2.31
CA GLU A 21 -16.92 -7.61 -1.95
C GLU A 21 -16.19 -6.41 -1.35
N TYR A 22 -16.52 -5.19 -1.79
CA TYR A 22 -15.99 -3.95 -1.24
C TYR A 22 -16.44 -3.74 0.21
N GLU A 23 -17.73 -3.82 0.49
CA GLU A 23 -18.27 -3.70 1.86
C GLU A 23 -17.65 -4.74 2.79
N GLU A 24 -17.58 -6.01 2.36
CA GLU A 24 -16.95 -7.09 3.13
C GLU A 24 -15.44 -6.88 3.32
N ALA A 25 -14.75 -6.23 2.38
CA ALA A 25 -13.33 -5.89 2.52
C ALA A 25 -13.11 -4.79 3.56
N ILE A 26 -13.97 -3.77 3.59
CA ILE A 26 -13.93 -2.71 4.59
C ILE A 26 -14.16 -3.28 5.99
N GLU A 27 -15.21 -4.08 6.19
CA GLU A 27 -15.52 -4.67 7.50
C GLU A 27 -14.37 -5.56 8.00
N ARG A 28 -13.82 -6.42 7.14
CA ARG A 28 -12.67 -7.28 7.50
C ARG A 28 -11.44 -6.47 7.89
N ARG A 29 -11.22 -5.32 7.25
CA ARG A 29 -10.12 -4.42 7.60
C ARG A 29 -10.35 -3.77 8.95
N GLU A 30 -11.52 -3.21 9.19
CA GLU A 30 -11.86 -2.56 10.47
C GLU A 30 -11.63 -3.50 11.65
N VAL A 31 -12.12 -4.74 11.56
CA VAL A 31 -11.92 -5.76 12.58
C VAL A 31 -10.43 -6.05 12.80
N ARG A 32 -9.63 -6.12 11.74
CA ARG A 32 -8.19 -6.41 11.81
C ARG A 32 -7.41 -5.27 12.44
N VAL A 33 -7.66 -4.04 12.00
CA VAL A 33 -7.02 -2.83 12.51
C VAL A 33 -7.35 -2.66 13.99
N THR A 34 -8.62 -2.84 14.37
CA THR A 34 -9.06 -2.80 15.76
C THR A 34 -8.31 -3.81 16.62
N LYS A 35 -8.24 -5.08 16.20
CA LYS A 35 -7.49 -6.11 16.93
C LYS A 35 -5.99 -5.83 17.03
N MET A 36 -5.38 -5.26 15.99
CA MET A 36 -3.97 -4.89 16.00
C MET A 36 -3.71 -3.79 17.04
N ILE A 37 -4.57 -2.78 17.08
CA ILE A 37 -4.50 -1.68 18.04
C ILE A 37 -4.74 -2.19 19.46
N GLU A 38 -5.75 -3.03 19.69
CA GLU A 38 -6.03 -3.61 21.01
C GLU A 38 -4.84 -4.42 21.54
N ARG A 39 -4.18 -5.19 20.66
CA ARG A 39 -3.12 -6.11 21.06
C ARG A 39 -1.73 -5.48 21.16
N PHE A 40 -1.45 -4.48 20.34
CA PHE A 40 -0.11 -3.91 20.17
C PHE A 40 -0.05 -2.38 20.22
N GLY A 41 -1.19 -1.70 20.36
CA GLY A 41 -1.27 -0.23 20.38
C GLY A 41 -0.75 0.42 21.66
N SER A 42 -0.29 -0.37 22.64
CA SER A 42 0.41 0.10 23.83
C SER A 42 1.48 -0.91 24.24
N LEU A 43 2.62 -0.41 24.72
CA LEU A 43 3.61 -1.25 25.38
C LEU A 43 3.17 -1.48 26.85
N PRO A 44 3.29 -2.70 27.39
CA PRO A 44 2.91 -2.96 28.78
C PRO A 44 3.66 -2.03 29.75
N GLY A 45 2.93 -1.30 30.59
CA GLY A 45 3.51 -0.42 31.60
C GLY A 45 4.00 0.95 31.09
N ILE A 46 3.70 1.32 29.84
CA ILE A 46 3.98 2.66 29.30
C ILE A 46 2.65 3.33 28.98
N GLU A 47 2.34 4.43 29.68
CA GLU A 47 1.26 5.33 29.25
C GLU A 47 1.61 5.91 27.87
N ASN A 48 0.67 5.81 26.93
CA ASN A 48 0.84 6.36 25.60
C ASN A 48 0.77 7.90 25.65
N GLU A 49 1.85 8.55 26.05
CA GLU A 49 1.99 10.02 26.10
C GLU A 49 2.54 10.64 24.80
N ARG A 50 2.84 9.81 23.78
CA ARG A 50 3.40 10.31 22.52
C ARG A 50 2.35 11.15 21.78
N PRO A 51 2.67 12.35 21.25
CA PRO A 51 1.83 12.96 20.24
C PRO A 51 1.70 11.96 19.07
N ASN A 52 0.48 11.81 18.55
CA ASN A 52 0.03 10.80 17.58
C ASN A 52 0.95 10.63 16.37
N SER A 53 2.09 9.94 16.53
CA SER A 53 3.06 9.72 15.45
C SER A 53 2.81 8.37 14.79
N TYR A 54 2.75 8.40 13.45
CA TYR A 54 2.58 7.26 12.51
C TYR A 54 1.32 6.38 12.66
N SER A 55 0.40 6.76 13.54
CA SER A 55 -0.70 5.92 14.02
C SER A 55 -1.99 6.70 14.26
N ASP A 56 -2.22 7.83 13.58
CA ASP A 56 -3.47 8.57 13.77
C ASP A 56 -4.64 7.63 13.47
N LYS A 57 -5.42 7.36 14.52
CA LYS A 57 -6.71 6.64 14.48
C LYS A 57 -7.80 7.54 13.89
N GLY A 58 -7.41 8.32 12.88
CA GLY A 58 -8.29 9.13 12.06
C GLY A 58 -8.52 8.42 10.72
N PRO A 59 -9.36 9.02 9.85
CA PRO A 59 -9.66 8.52 8.50
C PRO A 59 -8.41 8.20 7.67
N GLU A 60 -7.24 8.73 8.03
CA GLU A 60 -5.93 8.50 7.41
C GLU A 60 -5.42 7.04 7.52
N MET A 61 -5.74 6.31 8.59
CA MET A 61 -5.41 4.87 8.68
C MET A 61 -6.29 4.03 7.73
N ASP A 62 -7.53 4.44 7.51
CA ASP A 62 -8.45 3.80 6.57
C ASP A 62 -8.06 4.11 5.12
N GLU A 63 -7.66 5.36 4.84
CA GLU A 63 -7.15 5.77 3.53
C GLU A 63 -5.80 5.12 3.18
N SER A 64 -5.02 4.64 4.16
CA SER A 64 -3.71 4.04 3.89
C SER A 64 -3.76 2.68 3.18
N ALA A 65 -4.90 2.00 3.11
CA ALA A 65 -5.04 0.75 2.35
C ALA A 65 -5.59 0.96 0.94
N LEU A 66 -5.13 0.11 0.02
CA LEU A 66 -5.64 0.01 -1.34
C LEU A 66 -6.77 -1.02 -1.36
N ILE A 67 -8.00 -0.55 -1.20
CA ILE A 67 -9.22 -1.35 -1.32
C ILE A 67 -10.06 -0.76 -2.45
N GLY A 68 -10.52 -1.61 -3.36
CA GLY A 68 -11.34 -1.21 -4.50
C GLY A 68 -11.19 -2.14 -5.70
N ASP A 69 -11.92 -1.84 -6.76
CA ASP A 69 -11.73 -2.47 -8.06
C ASP A 69 -10.39 -2.04 -8.71
N PRO A 70 -9.93 -2.75 -9.76
CA PRO A 70 -8.67 -2.45 -10.42
C PRO A 70 -8.55 -0.99 -10.89
N ASP A 71 -9.59 -0.41 -11.47
CA ASP A 71 -9.57 0.96 -12.00
C ASP A 71 -9.43 1.97 -10.86
N THR A 72 -10.16 1.76 -9.77
CA THR A 72 -10.03 2.56 -8.55
C THR A 72 -8.59 2.50 -8.00
N ILE A 73 -7.98 1.32 -7.94
CA ILE A 73 -6.60 1.18 -7.47
C ILE A 73 -5.61 1.89 -8.42
N VAL A 74 -5.77 1.73 -9.73
CA VAL A 74 -4.95 2.43 -10.74
C VAL A 74 -5.03 3.94 -10.55
N LEU A 75 -6.25 4.48 -10.37
CA LEU A 75 -6.46 5.91 -10.18
C LEU A 75 -5.75 6.42 -8.92
N ARG A 76 -5.85 5.68 -7.81
CA ARG A 76 -5.18 6.03 -6.56
C ARG A 76 -3.66 6.01 -6.70
N ILE A 77 -3.09 4.99 -7.32
CA ILE A 77 -1.63 4.90 -7.55
C ILE A 77 -1.15 6.00 -8.51
N LYS A 78 -1.89 6.28 -9.59
CA LYS A 78 -1.57 7.41 -10.50
C LYS A 78 -1.64 8.77 -9.79
N THR A 79 -2.49 8.91 -8.76
CA THR A 79 -2.54 10.11 -7.93
C THR A 79 -1.29 10.24 -7.08
N LEU A 80 -0.84 9.16 -6.44
CA LEU A 80 0.43 9.13 -5.69
C LEU A 80 1.64 9.40 -6.60
N GLU A 81 1.67 8.84 -7.81
CA GLU A 81 2.71 9.11 -8.81
C GLU A 81 2.79 10.61 -9.15
N LYS A 82 1.64 11.27 -9.34
CA LYS A 82 1.58 12.72 -9.59
C LYS A 82 2.05 13.57 -8.40
N MET A 83 1.99 13.03 -7.18
CA MET A 83 2.50 13.67 -5.98
C MET A 83 4.01 13.49 -5.80
N GLY A 84 4.67 12.71 -6.67
CA GLY A 84 6.11 12.48 -6.65
C GLY A 84 6.55 11.17 -6.00
N PHE A 85 5.62 10.28 -5.66
CA PHE A 85 5.97 8.95 -5.16
C PHE A 85 6.31 8.01 -6.33
N GLU A 86 7.57 7.59 -6.41
CA GLU A 86 8.03 6.65 -7.45
C GLU A 86 7.86 5.19 -7.04
N TYR A 87 7.90 4.91 -5.72
CA TYR A 87 7.85 3.56 -5.19
C TYR A 87 6.65 3.38 -4.26
N LEU A 88 5.96 2.26 -4.40
CA LEU A 88 4.86 1.86 -3.54
C LEU A 88 5.23 0.56 -2.81
N ASN A 89 5.34 0.64 -1.49
CA ASN A 89 5.48 -0.54 -0.63
C ASN A 89 4.10 -1.00 -0.17
N ILE A 90 3.72 -2.24 -0.50
CA ILE A 90 2.46 -2.83 -0.07
C ILE A 90 2.74 -3.76 1.12
N LEU A 91 2.31 -3.31 2.29
CA LEU A 91 2.41 -4.06 3.52
C LEU A 91 1.13 -4.87 3.76
N LEU A 92 1.29 -6.18 3.97
CA LEU A 92 0.21 -7.11 4.34
C LEU A 92 -0.96 -7.13 3.35
N PRO A 93 -0.76 -7.60 2.09
CA PRO A 93 -1.88 -7.89 1.19
C PRO A 93 -2.82 -8.92 1.81
N ASP A 94 -4.13 -8.77 1.58
CA ASP A 94 -5.14 -9.55 2.30
C ASP A 94 -5.26 -10.99 1.82
N ASP A 95 -5.11 -11.22 0.52
CA ASP A 95 -5.20 -12.55 -0.07
C ASP A 95 -4.46 -12.66 -1.41
N SER A 96 -4.22 -13.91 -1.84
CA SER A 96 -3.56 -14.21 -3.11
C SER A 96 -4.40 -13.86 -4.33
N LYS A 97 -5.75 -13.81 -4.20
CA LYS A 97 -6.65 -13.37 -5.27
C LYS A 97 -6.35 -11.91 -5.62
N SER A 98 -6.24 -11.05 -4.62
CA SER A 98 -5.94 -9.63 -4.74
C SER A 98 -4.57 -9.40 -5.36
N LEU A 99 -3.54 -10.16 -4.94
CA LEU A 99 -2.21 -10.09 -5.57
C LEU A 99 -2.22 -10.50 -7.04
N ASN A 100 -2.95 -11.56 -7.39
CA ASN A 100 -3.08 -12.00 -8.78
C ASN A 100 -3.81 -10.98 -9.64
N LEU A 101 -4.91 -10.41 -9.14
CA LEU A 101 -5.65 -9.35 -9.83
C LEU A 101 -4.82 -8.09 -9.98
N PHE A 102 -4.09 -7.68 -8.93
CA PHE A 102 -3.17 -6.56 -9.00
C PHE A 102 -2.11 -6.75 -10.09
N ALA A 103 -1.49 -7.93 -10.14
CA ALA A 103 -0.49 -8.23 -11.17
C ALA A 103 -1.06 -8.24 -12.60
N LYS A 104 -2.30 -8.69 -12.79
CA LYS A 104 -2.93 -8.84 -14.11
C LYS A 104 -3.64 -7.59 -14.61
N GLU A 105 -4.29 -6.85 -13.73
CA GLU A 105 -5.21 -5.76 -14.08
C GLU A 105 -4.64 -4.38 -13.72
N VAL A 106 -3.80 -4.28 -12.67
CA VAL A 106 -3.26 -2.99 -12.21
C VAL A 106 -1.85 -2.74 -12.77
N MET A 107 -0.94 -3.70 -12.62
CA MET A 107 0.47 -3.53 -13.03
C MET A 107 0.71 -3.20 -14.52
N PRO A 108 -0.07 -3.70 -15.50
CA PRO A 108 0.14 -3.36 -16.91
C PRO A 108 0.12 -1.86 -17.20
N GLU A 109 -0.69 -1.08 -16.47
CA GLU A 109 -0.77 0.38 -16.57
C GLU A 109 0.55 1.10 -16.22
N PHE A 110 1.42 0.44 -15.45
CA PHE A 110 2.70 1.00 -14.98
C PHE A 110 3.92 0.36 -15.66
N THR A 111 3.73 -0.74 -16.41
CA THR A 111 4.83 -1.53 -16.99
C THR A 111 5.49 -0.84 -18.20
N ALA A 112 4.77 0.00 -18.95
CA ALA A 112 5.32 0.73 -20.10
C ALA A 112 6.39 1.77 -19.71
N LYS A 113 6.38 2.27 -18.46
CA LYS A 113 7.41 3.18 -17.92
C LYS A 113 8.62 2.43 -17.36
N ALA A 114 8.41 1.26 -16.76
CA ALA A 114 9.45 0.49 -16.07
C ALA A 114 10.63 0.10 -16.98
N GLN A 115 10.40 -0.16 -18.27
CA GLN A 115 11.48 -0.53 -19.20
C GLN A 115 12.48 0.61 -19.51
N LYS A 116 12.15 1.88 -19.28
CA LYS A 116 13.08 3.00 -19.52
C LYS A 116 14.11 3.20 -18.40
N ASN A 117 13.83 2.74 -17.19
CA ASN A 117 14.60 3.10 -16.00
C ASN A 117 15.33 1.92 -15.32
N ILE A 118 15.29 0.71 -15.87
CA ILE A 118 16.08 -0.42 -15.34
C ILE A 118 17.50 -0.31 -15.92
N PRO A 119 18.54 -0.05 -15.10
CA PRO A 119 19.92 -0.09 -15.58
C PRO A 119 20.22 -1.49 -16.09
N SER A 120 20.80 -1.59 -17.30
CA SER A 120 21.18 -2.89 -17.85
C SER A 120 22.12 -3.62 -16.89
N LYS A 121 22.00 -4.96 -16.79
CA LYS A 121 22.86 -5.80 -15.91
C LYS A 121 24.37 -5.55 -16.12
N GLN A 122 24.78 -5.06 -17.29
CA GLN A 122 26.18 -4.70 -17.57
C GLN A 122 26.65 -3.44 -16.84
N GLN A 123 25.78 -2.49 -16.53
CA GLN A 123 26.13 -1.27 -15.78
C GLN A 123 26.27 -1.53 -14.28
N ALA A 124 25.56 -2.53 -13.74
CA ALA A 124 25.68 -2.93 -12.33
C ALA A 124 27.00 -3.67 -12.03
N MET A 125 27.54 -4.43 -13.00
CA MET A 125 28.79 -5.18 -12.83
C MET A 125 30.07 -4.34 -12.97
N MET A 126 29.98 -3.10 -13.47
CA MET A 126 31.15 -2.21 -13.62
C MET A 126 31.31 -1.22 -12.46
N ALA A 127 30.46 -1.32 -11.44
CA ALA A 127 30.47 -0.46 -10.25
C ALA A 127 30.97 -1.16 -8.98
N GLU A 128 31.48 -2.40 -9.10
CA GLU A 128 32.14 -3.15 -8.02
C GLU A 128 33.67 -3.15 -8.16
#